data_AF-A0A7Y9H2F4-F1
#
_entry.id   AF-A0A7Y9H2F4-F1
#
_cell.length_a   1.000
_cell.length_b   1.000
_cell.length_c   1.000
_cell.angle_alpha   90.00
_cell.angle_beta   90.00
_cell.angle_gamma   90.00
#
_symmetry.space_group_name_H-M   'P 1'
#
loop_
_entity.id
_entity.type
_entity.pdbx_description
1 polymer ?
#
loop_
_entity_poly.entity_id
_entity_poly.type
_entity_poly.pdbx_seq_one_letter_code
_entity_poly.pdbx_strand_id
1 'polypeptide(L)'
;MFLASPGGLEEERRAVRDEIERFNQDFMHEALAAFSAEGWERVPGGKRRAQELINEQLRQCDFMVLMLWNRWGTAPDVEGPHTSGTEEEFRLASQLIESADHPMRDALIVFKGVPEAQLSDPGDQLKRVLAFKKELEESKDWLYKTFDSVDELRSEVRSRLLSWAKLTSGDETSTREPETAQDVSHQSNGGGTEDEPPADMLGRAESFAARGLVTQAEAAYAGAIADDDVDALESYARFLRRIGRPSRSLEIGKRTIEVLAQRPDTPETSIRTSGVMASIGITQRKLGRLRESRYSLTEAVQAIRGTTESEVRSLAYALDNLGITAMRSGDLPSAREAFQRSLELRSRVSDARGRAETLLNLARLDRRVGDGAEASRRCDEALALLDAEEHRGTYAAAYALLGELREAAGDLSGAEAAFKEALASNEASGHPASIALSVLQLARLLLAKGDVIEAKRLAERANDENTHAANREGVVASQHLLGRVALAGGRIGESIGLLQDCVVAYTQIGNPTGEAWASLHLGEALRAAGLEAEAQESVRRSSVIAEATENAALRASIAEFHDRELDTTSPTSDT
;
A
#
# COMPACT_ATOMS: atom_id res chain seq x y z
N MET A 1 0.68 -17.26 -21.22
CA MET A 1 -0.06 -17.18 -19.95
C MET A 1 -1.40 -17.88 -20.08
N PHE A 2 -1.76 -18.74 -19.13
CA PHE A 2 -3.06 -19.40 -19.12
C PHE A 2 -4.06 -18.62 -18.26
N LEU A 3 -5.24 -18.30 -18.80
CA LEU A 3 -6.33 -17.65 -18.06
C LEU A 3 -7.38 -18.69 -17.64
N ALA A 4 -7.33 -19.06 -16.36
CA ALA A 4 -8.27 -19.99 -15.72
C ALA A 4 -9.41 -19.20 -15.05
N SER A 5 -10.66 -19.48 -15.41
CA SER A 5 -11.82 -18.93 -14.70
C SER A 5 -13.11 -19.70 -15.03
N PRO A 6 -14.03 -19.87 -14.05
CA PRO A 6 -15.40 -20.28 -14.31
C PRO A 6 -16.17 -19.25 -15.15
N GLY A 7 -17.37 -19.62 -15.62
CA GLY A 7 -18.27 -18.68 -16.31
C GLY A 7 -18.74 -17.52 -15.41
N GLY A 8 -19.10 -16.37 -16.00
CA GLY A 8 -19.54 -15.18 -15.27
C GLY A 8 -18.44 -14.16 -14.96
N LEU A 9 -17.29 -14.30 -15.62
CA LEU A 9 -16.10 -13.43 -15.52
C LEU A 9 -15.63 -12.96 -16.91
N GLU A 10 -16.56 -12.81 -17.85
CA GLU A 10 -16.27 -12.45 -19.25
C GLU A 10 -15.63 -11.06 -19.37
N GLU A 11 -16.08 -10.12 -18.55
CA GLU A 11 -15.54 -8.75 -18.51
C GLU A 11 -14.11 -8.74 -17.96
N GLU A 12 -13.87 -9.47 -16.87
CA GLU A 12 -12.57 -9.61 -16.24
C GLU A 12 -11.57 -10.29 -17.18
N ARG A 13 -11.96 -11.39 -17.84
CA ARG A 13 -11.12 -12.05 -18.87
C ARG A 13 -10.72 -11.09 -19.97
N ARG A 14 -11.65 -10.27 -20.47
CA ARG A 14 -11.33 -9.24 -21.47
C ARG A 14 -10.36 -8.23 -20.91
N ALA A 15 -10.59 -7.76 -19.69
CA ALA A 15 -9.74 -6.78 -19.06
C ALA A 15 -8.29 -7.25 -18.89
N VAL A 16 -8.08 -8.50 -18.44
CA VAL A 16 -6.74 -9.09 -18.33
C VAL A 16 -6.04 -9.13 -19.69
N ARG A 17 -6.76 -9.51 -20.76
CA ARG A 17 -6.19 -9.55 -22.13
C ARG A 17 -5.80 -8.16 -22.62
N ASP A 18 -6.68 -7.18 -22.48
CA ASP A 18 -6.40 -5.78 -22.87
C ASP A 18 -5.20 -5.22 -22.09
N GLU A 19 -5.01 -5.64 -20.84
CA GLU A 19 -3.91 -5.19 -20.00
C GLU A 19 -2.58 -5.80 -20.44
N ILE A 20 -2.59 -7.08 -20.83
CA ILE A 20 -1.42 -7.75 -21.43
C ILE A 20 -1.02 -7.05 -22.74
N GLU A 21 -1.99 -6.71 -23.59
CA GLU A 21 -1.72 -5.99 -24.84
C GLU A 21 -1.13 -4.60 -24.58
N ARG A 22 -1.69 -3.84 -23.62
CA ARG A 22 -1.16 -2.54 -23.19
C ARG A 22 0.24 -2.67 -22.62
N PHE A 23 0.45 -3.62 -21.71
CA PHE A 23 1.75 -3.88 -21.10
C PHE A 23 2.82 -4.16 -22.16
N ASN A 24 2.52 -5.02 -23.14
CA ASN A 24 3.42 -5.27 -24.24
C ASN A 24 3.73 -3.96 -24.98
N GLN A 25 2.73 -3.15 -25.35
CA GLN A 25 2.97 -1.86 -26.03
C GLN A 25 3.84 -0.89 -25.22
N ASP A 26 3.59 -0.77 -23.92
CA ASP A 26 4.29 0.14 -23.02
C ASP A 26 5.75 -0.30 -22.75
N PHE A 27 6.01 -1.61 -22.71
CA PHE A 27 7.29 -2.18 -22.24
C PHE A 27 8.03 -3.07 -23.26
N MET A 28 7.58 -3.16 -24.53
CA MET A 28 8.21 -3.99 -25.59
C MET A 28 9.73 -3.79 -25.70
N HIS A 29 10.22 -2.58 -25.43
CA HIS A 29 11.63 -2.21 -25.60
C HIS A 29 12.48 -2.41 -24.33
N GLU A 30 11.86 -2.46 -23.15
CA GLU A 30 12.56 -2.49 -21.85
C GLU A 30 12.49 -3.88 -21.19
N ALA A 31 11.41 -4.64 -21.39
CA ALA A 31 11.14 -5.88 -20.64
C ALA A 31 11.83 -7.14 -21.20
N LEU A 32 12.40 -7.09 -22.42
CA LEU A 32 12.92 -8.25 -23.18
C LEU A 32 11.95 -9.45 -23.30
N ALA A 33 10.68 -9.31 -22.92
CA ALA A 33 9.67 -10.35 -22.87
C ALA A 33 8.33 -9.83 -23.39
N ALA A 34 7.65 -10.64 -24.20
CA ALA A 34 6.31 -10.38 -24.71
C ALA A 34 5.33 -11.42 -24.17
N PHE A 35 4.20 -10.97 -23.65
CA PHE A 35 3.20 -11.84 -23.03
C PHE A 35 2.04 -12.12 -23.98
N SER A 36 1.57 -13.37 -24.01
CA SER A 36 0.33 -13.75 -24.69
C SER A 36 -0.60 -14.49 -23.74
N ALA A 37 -1.91 -14.32 -23.93
CA ALA A 37 -2.93 -14.96 -23.12
C ALA A 37 -3.67 -16.06 -23.89
N GLU A 38 -3.62 -17.28 -23.35
CA GLU A 38 -4.39 -18.44 -23.77
C GLU A 38 -5.55 -18.69 -22.80
N GLY A 39 -6.61 -19.34 -23.27
CA GLY A 39 -7.74 -19.73 -22.43
C GLY A 39 -8.70 -20.65 -23.17
N TRP A 40 -9.51 -21.39 -22.41
CA TRP A 40 -10.37 -22.45 -22.91
C TRP A 40 -11.37 -22.00 -24.00
N GLU A 41 -11.74 -20.72 -24.04
CA GLU A 41 -12.64 -20.11 -25.04
C GLU A 41 -12.11 -20.19 -26.49
N ARG A 42 -10.81 -20.44 -26.68
CA ARG A 42 -10.17 -20.55 -28.01
C ARG A 42 -10.01 -21.99 -28.49
N VAL A 43 -10.41 -23.00 -27.70
CA VAL A 43 -10.32 -24.42 -28.09
C VAL A 43 -11.47 -24.74 -29.06
N PRO A 44 -11.20 -25.07 -30.34
CA PRO A 44 -12.26 -25.41 -31.29
C PRO A 44 -13.00 -26.67 -30.81
N GLY A 45 -14.33 -26.62 -30.83
CA GLY A 45 -15.19 -27.78 -30.52
C GLY A 45 -14.98 -28.93 -31.50
N GLY A 46 -13.98 -29.78 -31.25
CA GLY A 46 -13.63 -30.97 -32.03
C GLY A 46 -13.76 -32.26 -31.22
N LYS A 47 -13.65 -33.41 -31.89
CA LYS A 47 -13.87 -34.77 -31.34
C LYS A 47 -12.93 -35.24 -30.21
N ARG A 48 -12.08 -34.37 -29.65
CA ARG A 48 -11.19 -34.65 -28.50
C ARG A 48 -11.79 -34.07 -27.22
N ARG A 49 -11.54 -34.70 -26.07
CA ARG A 49 -12.06 -34.26 -24.76
C ARG A 49 -11.56 -32.85 -24.46
N ALA A 50 -12.47 -31.95 -24.10
CA ALA A 50 -12.16 -30.53 -23.88
C ALA A 50 -11.10 -30.33 -22.77
N GLN A 51 -11.17 -31.12 -21.68
CA GLN A 51 -10.23 -31.01 -20.55
C GLN A 51 -8.81 -31.48 -20.87
N GLU A 52 -8.65 -32.53 -21.70
CA GLU A 52 -7.32 -33.02 -22.09
C GLU A 52 -6.56 -31.96 -22.92
N LEU A 53 -7.26 -31.24 -23.80
CA LEU A 53 -6.69 -30.15 -24.59
C LEU A 53 -6.30 -28.94 -23.72
N ILE A 54 -7.12 -28.61 -22.72
CA ILE A 54 -6.81 -27.55 -21.75
C ILE A 54 -5.55 -27.89 -20.96
N ASN A 55 -5.43 -29.13 -20.47
CA ASN A 55 -4.25 -29.59 -19.73
C ASN A 55 -2.97 -29.58 -20.59
N GLU A 56 -3.07 -29.88 -21.90
CA GLU A 56 -1.94 -29.76 -22.84
C GLU A 56 -1.52 -28.29 -23.03
N GLN A 57 -2.47 -27.37 -23.16
CA GLN A 57 -2.18 -25.93 -23.29
C GLN A 57 -1.56 -25.35 -22.02
N LEU A 58 -2.06 -25.74 -20.84
CA LEU A 58 -1.52 -25.29 -19.56
C LEU A 58 -0.05 -25.70 -19.39
N ARG A 59 0.34 -26.91 -19.82
CA ARG A 59 1.73 -27.39 -19.79
C ARG A 59 2.70 -26.59 -20.68
N GLN A 60 2.19 -25.83 -21.63
CA GLN A 60 2.99 -24.98 -22.52
C GLN A 60 3.10 -23.53 -22.04
N CYS A 61 2.35 -23.16 -20.99
CA CYS A 61 2.34 -21.80 -20.46
C CYS A 61 3.40 -21.59 -19.38
N ASP A 62 4.02 -20.42 -19.40
CA ASP A 62 4.99 -19.97 -18.38
C ASP A 62 4.32 -19.44 -17.11
N PHE A 63 3.09 -18.95 -17.21
CA PHE A 63 2.37 -18.35 -16.08
C PHE A 63 0.88 -18.65 -16.15
N MET A 64 0.21 -18.64 -15.00
CA MET A 64 -1.24 -18.77 -14.87
C MET A 64 -1.86 -17.54 -14.20
N VAL A 65 -3.06 -17.15 -14.63
CA VAL A 65 -3.96 -16.26 -13.88
C VAL A 65 -5.25 -17.03 -13.61
N LEU A 66 -5.50 -17.33 -12.34
CA LEU A 66 -6.72 -17.95 -11.85
C LEU A 66 -7.65 -16.88 -11.27
N MET A 67 -8.86 -16.78 -11.84
CA MET A 67 -9.89 -15.85 -11.38
C MET A 67 -11.12 -16.62 -10.90
N LEU A 68 -11.57 -16.33 -9.68
CA LEU A 68 -12.75 -16.92 -9.06
C LEU A 68 -13.74 -15.84 -8.60
N TRP A 69 -15.04 -16.16 -8.61
CA TRP A 69 -16.10 -15.28 -8.08
C TRP A 69 -17.09 -16.07 -7.22
N ASN A 70 -18.31 -16.30 -7.70
CA ASN A 70 -19.37 -17.01 -6.98
C ASN A 70 -19.68 -18.39 -7.56
N ARG A 71 -18.90 -18.84 -8.55
CA ARG A 71 -19.00 -20.15 -9.16
C ARG A 71 -17.69 -20.89 -8.98
N TRP A 72 -17.78 -22.16 -8.62
CA TRP A 72 -16.63 -23.07 -8.58
C TRP A 72 -16.38 -23.69 -9.96
N GLY A 73 -17.46 -23.95 -10.68
CA GLY A 73 -17.45 -24.62 -11.98
C GLY A 73 -18.15 -25.97 -11.92
N THR A 74 -18.23 -26.61 -13.07
CA THR A 74 -18.75 -27.98 -13.21
C THR A 74 -17.59 -28.97 -13.16
N ALA A 75 -17.85 -30.16 -12.61
CA ALA A 75 -16.89 -31.25 -12.66
C ALA A 75 -16.53 -31.57 -14.12
N PRO A 76 -15.27 -31.96 -14.40
CA PRO A 76 -14.94 -32.56 -15.69
C PRO A 76 -15.81 -33.83 -15.87
N ASP A 77 -16.12 -34.21 -17.12
CA ASP A 77 -17.09 -35.26 -17.49
C ASP A 77 -16.80 -36.69 -16.96
N VAL A 78 -15.87 -36.88 -16.02
CA VAL A 78 -15.41 -38.16 -15.48
C VAL A 78 -15.42 -38.13 -13.94
N GLU A 79 -15.69 -39.27 -13.28
CA GLU A 79 -15.36 -39.51 -11.86
C GLU A 79 -13.83 -39.40 -11.65
N GLY A 80 -13.32 -38.17 -11.60
CA GLY A 80 -11.96 -37.84 -11.23
C GLY A 80 -11.88 -37.31 -9.79
N PRO A 81 -10.67 -37.10 -9.26
CA PRO A 81 -10.49 -36.57 -7.90
C PRO A 81 -10.90 -35.09 -7.77
N HIS A 82 -11.08 -34.37 -8.90
CA HIS A 82 -11.35 -32.94 -8.92
C HIS A 82 -12.84 -32.65 -9.05
N THR A 83 -13.28 -31.63 -8.31
CA THR A 83 -14.69 -31.25 -8.20
C THR A 83 -15.10 -30.15 -9.18
N SER A 84 -14.14 -29.54 -9.89
CA SER A 84 -14.35 -28.66 -11.05
C SER A 84 -13.14 -28.66 -12.00
N GLY A 85 -13.35 -28.26 -13.26
CA GLY A 85 -12.25 -28.04 -14.22
C GLY A 85 -11.27 -26.95 -13.75
N THR A 86 -11.76 -25.91 -13.07
CA THR A 86 -10.93 -24.85 -12.49
C THR A 86 -10.02 -25.36 -11.37
N GLU A 87 -10.52 -26.28 -10.55
CA GLU A 87 -9.72 -26.93 -9.52
C GLU A 87 -8.62 -27.79 -10.14
N GLU A 88 -8.96 -28.56 -11.18
CA GLU A 88 -7.99 -29.37 -11.92
C GLU A 88 -6.88 -28.51 -12.53
N GLU A 89 -7.23 -27.39 -13.16
CA GLU A 89 -6.29 -26.41 -13.71
C GLU A 89 -5.34 -25.87 -12.62
N PHE A 90 -5.88 -25.47 -11.46
CA PHE A 90 -5.07 -24.96 -10.35
C PHE A 90 -4.10 -26.02 -9.79
N ARG A 91 -4.59 -27.24 -9.54
CA ARG A 91 -3.78 -28.33 -9.00
C ARG A 91 -2.68 -28.74 -9.99
N LEU A 92 -3.00 -28.79 -11.28
CA LEU A 92 -2.00 -29.05 -12.33
C LEU A 92 -0.97 -27.92 -12.40
N ALA A 93 -1.39 -26.65 -12.42
CA ALA A 93 -0.45 -25.53 -12.42
C ALA A 93 0.50 -25.55 -11.22
N SER A 94 -0.02 -25.87 -10.03
CA SER A 94 0.80 -26.01 -8.81
C SER A 94 1.88 -27.09 -8.97
N GLN A 95 1.52 -28.26 -9.52
CA GLN A 95 2.48 -29.33 -9.81
C GLN A 95 3.51 -28.93 -10.88
N LEU A 96 3.10 -28.18 -11.90
CA LEU A 96 3.99 -27.72 -12.97
C LEU A 96 5.02 -26.71 -12.45
N ILE A 97 4.64 -25.85 -11.51
CA ILE A 97 5.53 -24.85 -10.90
C ILE A 97 6.64 -25.52 -10.06
N GLU A 98 6.35 -26.66 -9.45
CA GLU A 98 7.34 -27.44 -8.70
C GLU A 98 8.27 -28.27 -9.60
N SER A 99 7.89 -28.49 -10.86
CA SER A 99 8.64 -29.31 -11.81
C SER A 99 9.68 -28.50 -12.58
N ALA A 100 10.90 -29.02 -12.67
CA ALA A 100 11.95 -28.44 -13.52
C ALA A 100 11.76 -28.73 -15.02
N ASP A 101 10.90 -29.69 -15.37
CA ASP A 101 10.70 -30.17 -16.75
C ASP A 101 9.64 -29.35 -17.52
N HIS A 102 9.04 -28.35 -16.86
CA HIS A 102 7.95 -27.55 -17.42
C HIS A 102 8.26 -26.04 -17.35
N PRO A 103 7.71 -25.24 -18.28
CA PRO A 103 8.00 -23.82 -18.34
C PRO A 103 7.27 -23.00 -17.27
N MET A 104 6.23 -23.54 -16.63
CA MET A 104 5.41 -22.80 -15.66
C MET A 104 6.25 -22.31 -14.46
N ARG A 105 6.24 -21.00 -14.22
CA ARG A 105 7.07 -20.34 -13.20
C ARG A 105 6.27 -19.81 -12.02
N ASP A 106 5.08 -19.26 -12.26
CA ASP A 106 4.27 -18.61 -11.23
C ASP A 106 2.77 -18.56 -11.60
N ALA A 107 1.91 -18.34 -10.60
CA ALA A 107 0.48 -18.18 -10.77
C ALA A 107 -0.08 -17.00 -9.95
N LEU A 108 -0.93 -16.20 -10.58
CA LEU A 108 -1.70 -15.15 -9.93
C LEU A 108 -3.10 -15.67 -9.59
N ILE A 109 -3.45 -15.70 -8.31
CA ILE A 109 -4.78 -16.09 -7.84
C ILE A 109 -5.55 -14.84 -7.40
N VAL A 110 -6.71 -14.60 -8.03
CA VAL A 110 -7.56 -13.45 -7.70
C VAL A 110 -9.02 -13.84 -7.51
N PHE A 111 -9.65 -13.24 -6.51
CA PHE A 111 -11.06 -13.40 -6.21
C PHE A 111 -11.79 -12.09 -6.47
N LYS A 112 -12.87 -12.15 -7.26
CA LYS A 112 -13.81 -11.04 -7.35
C LYS A 112 -14.62 -10.96 -6.06
N GLY A 113 -14.75 -9.74 -5.53
CA GLY A 113 -15.56 -9.45 -4.35
C GLY A 113 -16.98 -10.01 -4.48
N VAL A 114 -17.46 -10.63 -3.40
CA VAL A 114 -18.80 -11.22 -3.34
C VAL A 114 -19.74 -10.27 -2.59
N PRO A 115 -20.92 -9.94 -3.14
CA PRO A 115 -21.90 -9.12 -2.43
C PRO A 115 -22.34 -9.76 -1.11
N GLU A 116 -22.64 -8.95 -0.08
CA GLU A 116 -22.94 -9.49 1.26
C GLU A 116 -24.18 -10.37 1.27
N ALA A 117 -25.19 -10.05 0.45
CA ALA A 117 -26.38 -10.89 0.29
C ALA A 117 -26.04 -12.33 -0.14
N GLN A 118 -25.01 -12.52 -0.97
CA GLN A 118 -24.53 -13.86 -1.36
C GLN A 118 -23.60 -14.46 -0.29
N LEU A 119 -22.87 -13.66 0.48
CA LEU A 119 -22.07 -14.19 1.60
C LEU A 119 -22.94 -14.70 2.75
N SER A 120 -24.10 -14.08 2.99
CA SER A 120 -25.06 -14.50 4.00
C SER A 120 -25.78 -15.81 3.63
N ASP A 121 -26.05 -16.02 2.33
CA ASP A 121 -26.59 -17.29 1.80
C ASP A 121 -25.85 -17.74 0.52
N PRO A 122 -24.69 -18.40 0.66
CA PRO A 122 -23.81 -18.67 -0.46
C PRO A 122 -24.26 -19.76 -1.43
N GLY A 123 -25.24 -20.60 -1.07
CA GLY A 123 -25.53 -21.80 -1.87
C GLY A 123 -24.30 -22.70 -2.08
N ASP A 124 -24.39 -23.72 -2.92
CA ASP A 124 -23.36 -24.78 -2.97
C ASP A 124 -22.08 -24.40 -3.71
N GLN A 125 -22.21 -23.61 -4.79
CA GLN A 125 -21.07 -23.23 -5.63
C GLN A 125 -20.15 -22.23 -4.92
N LEU A 126 -20.69 -21.16 -4.35
CA LEU A 126 -19.89 -20.19 -3.60
C LEU A 126 -19.35 -20.78 -2.29
N LYS A 127 -20.05 -21.71 -1.63
CA LYS A 127 -19.47 -22.47 -0.49
C LYS A 127 -18.15 -23.16 -0.86
N ARG A 128 -18.06 -23.74 -2.06
CA ARG A 128 -16.82 -24.36 -2.54
C ARG A 128 -15.73 -23.33 -2.82
N VAL A 129 -16.08 -22.20 -3.43
CA VAL A 129 -15.11 -21.10 -3.64
C VAL A 129 -14.58 -20.57 -2.31
N LEU A 130 -15.44 -20.34 -1.32
CA LEU A 130 -15.05 -19.88 0.02
C LEU A 130 -14.22 -20.93 0.76
N ALA A 131 -14.54 -22.21 0.61
CA ALA A 131 -13.75 -23.31 1.16
C ALA A 131 -12.33 -23.34 0.55
N PHE A 132 -12.22 -23.17 -0.77
CA PHE A 132 -10.92 -23.07 -1.43
C PHE A 132 -10.15 -21.81 -1.00
N LYS A 133 -10.80 -20.65 -0.90
CA LYS A 133 -10.16 -19.43 -0.39
C LYS A 133 -9.62 -19.63 1.03
N LYS A 134 -10.38 -20.30 1.89
CA LYS A 134 -9.96 -20.70 3.24
C LYS A 134 -8.80 -21.69 3.23
N GLU A 135 -8.79 -22.66 2.31
CA GLU A 135 -7.66 -23.58 2.12
C GLU A 135 -6.38 -22.79 1.82
N LEU A 136 -6.42 -21.80 0.92
CA LEU A 136 -5.26 -20.95 0.62
C LEU A 136 -4.80 -20.13 1.84
N GLU A 137 -5.73 -19.60 2.64
CA GLU A 137 -5.42 -18.88 3.88
C GLU A 137 -4.74 -19.76 4.93
N GLU A 138 -5.18 -21.01 5.07
CA GLU A 138 -4.66 -21.95 6.06
C GLU A 138 -3.35 -22.59 5.62
N SER A 139 -3.24 -22.98 4.35
CA SER A 139 -2.04 -23.62 3.82
C SER A 139 -0.89 -22.65 3.71
N LYS A 140 -1.19 -21.36 3.44
CA LYS A 140 -0.19 -20.29 3.38
C LYS A 140 0.86 -20.49 2.26
N ASP A 141 0.62 -21.46 1.37
CA ASP A 141 1.50 -21.82 0.24
C ASP A 141 1.32 -20.87 -0.96
N TRP A 142 0.16 -20.22 -1.04
CA TRP A 142 -0.21 -19.36 -2.16
C TRP A 142 -0.78 -18.04 -1.67
N LEU A 143 -0.31 -16.95 -2.27
CA LEU A 143 -0.93 -15.65 -2.09
C LEU A 143 -2.12 -15.50 -3.03
N TYR A 144 -3.14 -14.81 -2.53
CA TYR A 144 -4.27 -14.40 -3.35
C TYR A 144 -4.59 -12.91 -3.13
N LYS A 145 -5.29 -12.31 -4.09
CA LYS A 145 -5.85 -10.97 -3.97
C LYS A 145 -7.36 -10.98 -4.13
N THR A 146 -8.03 -10.03 -3.51
CA THR A 146 -9.46 -9.78 -3.75
C THR A 146 -9.61 -8.42 -4.41
N PHE A 147 -10.35 -8.36 -5.51
CA PHE A 147 -10.64 -7.10 -6.23
C PHE A 147 -12.14 -6.84 -6.28
N ASP A 148 -12.52 -5.57 -6.23
CA ASP A 148 -13.90 -5.10 -6.26
C ASP A 148 -14.25 -4.36 -7.56
N SER A 149 -13.24 -4.04 -8.39
CA SER A 149 -13.43 -3.39 -9.69
C SER A 149 -12.46 -3.91 -10.74
N VAL A 150 -12.80 -3.71 -12.01
CA VAL A 150 -11.94 -4.06 -13.14
C VAL A 150 -10.62 -3.28 -13.11
N ASP A 151 -10.62 -2.02 -12.65
CA ASP A 151 -9.39 -1.21 -12.55
C ASP A 151 -8.42 -1.75 -11.48
N GLU A 152 -8.96 -2.26 -10.37
CA GLU A 152 -8.16 -2.97 -9.36
C GLU A 152 -7.56 -4.25 -9.96
N LEU A 153 -8.35 -5.05 -10.67
CA LEU A 153 -7.84 -6.25 -11.37
C LEU A 153 -6.74 -5.90 -12.38
N ARG A 154 -6.92 -4.85 -13.19
CA ARG A 154 -5.89 -4.38 -14.14
C ARG A 154 -4.61 -4.00 -13.42
N SER A 155 -4.71 -3.33 -12.29
CA SER A 155 -3.55 -2.92 -11.49
C SER A 155 -2.78 -4.13 -10.96
N GLU A 156 -3.50 -5.15 -10.44
CA GLU A 156 -2.89 -6.40 -9.97
C GLU A 156 -2.23 -7.19 -11.11
N VAL A 157 -2.89 -7.29 -12.27
CA VAL A 157 -2.34 -7.96 -13.46
C VAL A 157 -1.08 -7.23 -13.95
N ARG A 158 -1.14 -5.89 -14.10
CA ARG A 158 0.01 -5.09 -14.53
C ARG A 158 1.19 -5.25 -13.56
N SER A 159 0.93 -5.19 -12.25
CA SER A 159 1.96 -5.39 -11.23
C SER A 159 2.62 -6.77 -11.37
N ARG A 160 1.83 -7.81 -11.61
CA ARG A 160 2.34 -9.18 -11.80
C ARG A 160 3.09 -9.36 -13.12
N LEU A 161 2.65 -8.77 -14.22
CA LEU A 161 3.35 -8.80 -15.51
C LEU A 161 4.76 -8.19 -15.42
N LEU A 162 4.90 -7.07 -14.68
CA LEU A 162 6.20 -6.47 -14.39
C LEU A 162 7.12 -7.45 -13.64
N SER A 163 6.61 -8.13 -12.62
CA SER A 163 7.37 -9.16 -11.90
C SER A 163 7.81 -10.30 -12.80
N TRP A 164 6.91 -10.78 -13.66
CA TRP A 164 7.18 -11.90 -14.56
C TRP A 164 8.17 -11.56 -15.67
N ALA A 165 8.15 -10.32 -16.17
CA ALA A 165 9.11 -9.86 -17.17
C ALA A 165 10.55 -10.01 -16.67
N LYS A 166 10.81 -9.68 -15.39
CA LYS A 166 12.12 -9.87 -14.75
C LYS A 166 12.56 -11.33 -14.69
N LEU A 167 11.63 -12.23 -14.35
CA LEU A 167 11.93 -13.66 -14.28
C LEU A 167 12.35 -14.22 -15.64
N THR A 168 11.84 -13.64 -16.72
CA THR A 168 12.14 -14.08 -18.09
C THR A 168 13.48 -13.52 -18.62
N SER A 169 13.99 -12.41 -18.09
CA SER A 169 15.24 -11.78 -18.57
C SER A 169 16.54 -12.40 -18.07
N GLY A 170 16.49 -13.49 -17.28
CA GLY A 170 17.68 -14.27 -16.90
C GLY A 170 18.53 -13.70 -15.77
N ASP A 171 17.99 -12.78 -14.97
CA ASP A 171 18.66 -12.29 -13.76
C ASP A 171 18.51 -13.33 -12.62
N GLU A 172 19.30 -14.40 -12.70
CA GLU A 172 19.30 -15.54 -11.75
C GLU A 172 19.91 -15.22 -10.36
N THR A 173 19.92 -13.96 -9.94
CA THR A 173 20.31 -13.59 -8.57
C THR A 173 19.16 -13.64 -7.57
N SER A 174 17.91 -13.79 -8.03
CA SER A 174 16.80 -14.10 -7.14
C SER A 174 16.74 -15.61 -6.90
N THR A 175 17.54 -16.11 -5.96
CA THR A 175 17.21 -17.38 -5.29
C THR A 175 15.74 -17.36 -4.91
N ARG A 176 15.04 -18.44 -5.27
CA ARG A 176 13.65 -18.73 -4.93
C ARG A 176 13.49 -18.70 -3.41
N GLU A 177 13.27 -17.51 -2.85
CA GLU A 177 12.48 -17.44 -1.63
C GLU A 177 11.06 -17.76 -2.09
N PRO A 178 10.46 -18.89 -1.66
CA PRO A 178 9.01 -18.95 -1.70
C PRO A 178 8.52 -17.67 -1.01
N GLU A 179 7.57 -16.95 -1.62
CA GLU A 179 6.76 -15.99 -0.89
C GLU A 179 6.05 -16.80 0.21
N THR A 180 6.77 -17.06 1.29
CA THR A 180 6.26 -17.75 2.46
C THR A 180 5.12 -16.89 2.94
N ALA A 181 3.92 -17.44 2.86
CA ALA A 181 2.94 -17.31 3.93
C ALA A 181 2.94 -15.93 4.58
N GLN A 182 2.54 -14.88 3.84
CA GLN A 182 2.43 -13.53 4.38
C GLN A 182 1.63 -13.60 5.67
N ASP A 183 2.33 -13.46 6.79
CA ASP A 183 1.73 -13.44 8.08
C ASP A 183 1.02 -12.09 8.17
N VAL A 184 -0.31 -12.10 8.23
CA VAL A 184 -1.07 -10.98 8.77
C VAL A 184 -0.85 -11.00 10.29
N SER A 185 0.41 -10.84 10.71
CA SER A 185 0.83 -10.80 12.11
C SER A 185 0.50 -9.42 12.66
N HIS A 186 -0.77 -9.20 12.97
CA HIS A 186 -1.11 -8.20 13.97
C HIS A 186 -0.78 -8.77 15.34
N GLN A 187 0.18 -8.11 16.01
CA GLN A 187 0.55 -8.41 17.39
C GLN A 187 -0.70 -8.56 18.27
N SER A 188 -0.79 -9.75 18.85
CA SER A 188 -1.67 -10.09 19.96
C SER A 188 -1.26 -9.27 21.18
N ASN A 189 -2.04 -8.24 21.49
CA ASN A 189 -2.06 -7.74 22.86
C ASN A 189 -3.06 -8.58 23.65
N GLY A 190 -2.53 -9.49 24.46
CA GLY A 190 -3.28 -10.24 25.46
C GLY A 190 -3.35 -11.74 25.16
N GLY A 191 -2.63 -12.53 25.96
CA GLY A 191 -2.97 -13.92 26.18
C GLY A 191 -4.37 -13.98 26.80
N GLY A 192 -5.38 -14.10 25.96
CA GLY A 192 -6.73 -14.48 26.34
C GLY A 192 -6.85 -15.99 26.17
N THR A 193 -7.46 -16.63 27.17
CA THR A 193 -8.00 -17.98 27.10
C THR A 193 -8.78 -18.19 25.79
N GLU A 194 -8.89 -19.44 25.33
CA GLU A 194 -9.86 -19.85 24.30
C GLU A 194 -11.28 -19.58 24.83
N ASP A 195 -11.66 -18.30 24.88
CA ASP A 195 -13.01 -17.87 25.22
C ASP A 195 -13.91 -18.20 24.04
N GLU A 196 -15.07 -18.76 24.34
CA GLU A 196 -16.12 -19.04 23.35
C GLU A 196 -16.30 -17.83 22.42
N PRO A 197 -16.42 -18.04 21.09
CA PRO A 197 -16.62 -16.94 20.17
C PRO A 197 -17.86 -16.14 20.60
N PRO A 198 -17.82 -14.80 20.54
CA PRO A 198 -18.89 -13.93 21.03
C PRO A 198 -20.28 -14.37 20.54
N ALA A 199 -21.31 -14.16 21.36
CA ALA A 199 -22.66 -14.61 21.03
C ALA A 199 -23.26 -13.84 19.83
N ASP A 200 -22.84 -12.59 19.62
CA ASP A 200 -23.32 -11.71 18.55
C ASP A 200 -22.47 -11.79 17.28
N MET A 201 -23.08 -11.50 16.13
CA MET A 201 -22.41 -11.62 14.83
C MET A 201 -21.26 -10.61 14.65
N LEU A 202 -21.39 -9.40 15.21
CA LEU A 202 -20.35 -8.37 15.14
C LEU A 202 -19.11 -8.80 15.93
N GLY A 203 -19.28 -9.21 17.20
CA GLY A 203 -18.16 -9.70 18.01
C GLY A 203 -17.44 -10.89 17.37
N ARG A 204 -18.16 -11.81 16.71
CA ARG A 204 -17.54 -12.90 15.92
C ARG A 204 -16.73 -12.38 14.75
N ALA A 205 -17.28 -11.42 14.00
CA ALA A 205 -16.60 -10.83 12.84
C ALA A 205 -15.30 -10.12 13.25
N GLU A 206 -15.33 -9.37 14.35
CA GLU A 206 -14.16 -8.68 14.92
C GLU A 206 -13.11 -9.67 15.43
N SER A 207 -13.54 -10.77 16.06
CA SER A 207 -12.65 -11.86 16.51
C SER A 207 -11.94 -12.53 15.33
N PHE A 208 -12.65 -12.89 14.27
CA PHE A 208 -12.03 -13.43 13.05
C PHE A 208 -11.07 -12.43 12.41
N ALA A 209 -11.47 -11.16 12.35
CA ALA A 209 -10.65 -10.09 11.80
C ALA A 209 -9.37 -9.86 12.62
N ALA A 210 -9.41 -10.00 13.95
CA ALA A 210 -8.25 -9.89 14.83
C ALA A 210 -7.27 -11.06 14.62
N ARG A 211 -7.80 -12.26 14.32
CA ARG A 211 -7.03 -13.48 14.03
C ARG A 211 -6.51 -13.58 12.59
N GLY A 212 -6.79 -12.59 11.74
CA GLY A 212 -6.40 -12.61 10.33
C GLY A 212 -7.20 -13.57 9.45
N LEU A 213 -8.32 -14.11 9.94
CA LEU A 213 -9.18 -15.04 9.20
C LEU A 213 -10.12 -14.27 8.28
N VAL A 214 -9.57 -13.74 7.18
CA VAL A 214 -10.24 -12.76 6.29
C VAL A 214 -11.55 -13.30 5.74
N THR A 215 -11.57 -14.51 5.17
CA THR A 215 -12.77 -15.10 4.59
C THR A 215 -13.90 -15.28 5.60
N GLN A 216 -13.56 -15.69 6.82
CA GLN A 216 -14.55 -15.90 7.90
C GLN A 216 -15.05 -14.56 8.45
N ALA A 217 -14.17 -13.58 8.59
CA ALA A 217 -14.52 -12.24 9.02
C ALA A 217 -15.52 -11.58 8.05
N GLU A 218 -15.27 -11.63 6.73
CA GLU A 218 -16.20 -11.08 5.74
C GLU A 218 -17.59 -11.73 5.79
N ALA A 219 -17.66 -13.06 5.91
CA ALA A 219 -18.94 -13.76 6.03
C ALA A 219 -19.69 -13.36 7.31
N ALA A 220 -18.99 -13.23 8.43
CA ALA A 220 -19.59 -12.79 9.69
C ALA A 220 -20.05 -11.32 9.63
N TYR A 221 -19.26 -10.42 9.03
CA TYR A 221 -19.68 -9.03 8.81
C TYR A 221 -20.89 -8.93 7.90
N ALA A 222 -20.96 -9.72 6.82
CA ALA A 222 -22.12 -9.78 5.93
C ALA A 222 -23.41 -10.13 6.70
N GLY A 223 -23.33 -11.07 7.64
CA GLY A 223 -24.44 -11.37 8.56
C GLY A 223 -24.74 -10.23 9.55
N ALA A 224 -23.71 -9.59 10.11
CA ALA A 224 -23.87 -8.52 11.09
C ALA A 224 -24.52 -7.25 10.52
N ILE A 225 -24.32 -6.95 9.23
CA ILE A 225 -24.88 -5.75 8.57
C ILE A 225 -26.26 -5.99 7.94
N ALA A 226 -26.86 -7.17 8.12
CA ALA A 226 -28.12 -7.53 7.48
C ALA A 226 -29.26 -6.58 7.87
N ASP A 227 -29.29 -6.15 9.13
CA ASP A 227 -30.31 -5.26 9.70
C ASP A 227 -29.90 -3.78 9.70
N ASP A 228 -28.92 -3.38 8.87
CA ASP A 228 -28.40 -2.01 8.79
C ASP A 228 -27.89 -1.47 10.14
N ASP A 229 -27.33 -2.35 10.96
CA ASP A 229 -26.67 -1.92 12.19
C ASP A 229 -25.45 -1.03 11.87
N VAL A 230 -25.45 0.18 12.42
CA VAL A 230 -24.47 1.20 12.04
C VAL A 230 -23.10 0.88 12.64
N ASP A 231 -23.04 0.24 13.81
CA ASP A 231 -21.76 -0.16 14.43
C ASP A 231 -21.10 -1.27 13.60
N ALA A 232 -21.90 -2.25 13.15
CA ALA A 232 -21.44 -3.30 12.25
C ALA A 232 -21.00 -2.75 10.88
N LEU A 233 -21.75 -1.81 10.29
CA LEU A 233 -21.39 -1.17 9.02
C LEU A 233 -20.07 -0.39 9.15
N GLU A 234 -19.89 0.39 10.22
CA GLU A 234 -18.66 1.14 10.46
C GLU A 234 -17.46 0.21 10.71
N SER A 235 -17.65 -0.86 11.49
CA SER A 235 -16.61 -1.86 11.76
C SER A 235 -16.21 -2.61 10.49
N TYR A 236 -17.19 -3.02 9.68
CA TYR A 236 -16.92 -3.68 8.40
C TYR A 236 -16.21 -2.76 7.40
N ALA A 237 -16.65 -1.51 7.27
CA ALA A 237 -15.97 -0.52 6.42
C ALA A 237 -14.51 -0.34 6.85
N ARG A 238 -14.23 -0.29 8.16
CA ARG A 238 -12.87 -0.21 8.71
C ARG A 238 -12.05 -1.45 8.38
N PHE A 239 -12.63 -2.63 8.56
CA PHE A 239 -12.02 -3.91 8.21
C PHE A 239 -11.62 -3.96 6.73
N LEU A 240 -12.54 -3.61 5.83
CA LEU A 240 -12.30 -3.57 4.39
C LEU A 240 -11.13 -2.65 4.00
N ARG A 241 -11.01 -1.46 4.62
CA ARG A 241 -9.84 -0.59 4.38
C ARG A 241 -8.53 -1.23 4.82
N ARG A 242 -8.54 -1.96 5.94
CA ARG A 242 -7.35 -2.60 6.49
C ARG A 242 -6.85 -3.72 5.59
N ILE A 243 -7.75 -4.50 5.00
CA ILE A 243 -7.39 -5.60 4.09
C ILE A 243 -7.19 -5.12 2.63
N GLY A 244 -7.15 -3.81 2.39
CA GLY A 244 -6.88 -3.27 1.05
C GLY A 244 -8.06 -3.37 0.08
N ARG A 245 -9.31 -3.35 0.57
CA ARG A 245 -10.55 -3.29 -0.23
C ARG A 245 -11.24 -1.93 -0.12
N PRO A 246 -10.59 -0.85 -0.61
CA PRO A 246 -11.07 0.52 -0.39
C PRO A 246 -12.36 0.80 -1.17
N SER A 247 -12.57 0.22 -2.36
CA SER A 247 -13.80 0.42 -3.14
C SER A 247 -15.02 -0.12 -2.42
N ARG A 248 -14.96 -1.36 -1.90
CA ARG A 248 -16.04 -1.91 -1.06
C ARG A 248 -16.25 -1.09 0.21
N SER A 249 -15.18 -0.64 0.86
CA SER A 249 -15.28 0.21 2.04
C SER A 249 -16.06 1.51 1.77
N LEU A 250 -15.85 2.11 0.59
CA LEU A 250 -16.57 3.32 0.17
C LEU A 250 -18.06 3.04 -0.04
N GLU A 251 -18.43 1.89 -0.59
CA GLU A 251 -19.84 1.49 -0.74
C GLU A 251 -20.52 1.30 0.61
N ILE A 252 -19.88 0.55 1.53
CA ILE A 252 -20.41 0.36 2.88
C ILE A 252 -20.56 1.70 3.59
N GLY A 253 -19.56 2.59 3.51
CA GLY A 253 -19.64 3.93 4.10
C GLY A 253 -20.80 4.77 3.54
N LYS A 254 -21.09 4.68 2.24
CA LYS A 254 -22.25 5.38 1.63
C LYS A 254 -23.56 4.82 2.17
N ARG A 255 -23.70 3.49 2.25
CA ARG A 255 -24.85 2.82 2.88
C ARG A 255 -25.02 3.27 4.33
N THR A 256 -23.94 3.38 5.10
CA THR A 256 -23.99 3.89 6.48
C THR A 256 -24.56 5.31 6.56
N ILE A 257 -24.19 6.20 5.64
CA ILE A 257 -24.75 7.56 5.57
C ILE A 257 -26.25 7.53 5.26
N GLU A 258 -26.69 6.68 4.33
CA GLU A 258 -28.12 6.51 3.99
C GLU A 258 -28.94 6.04 5.19
N VAL A 259 -28.40 5.11 5.98
CA VAL A 259 -29.03 4.63 7.22
C VAL A 259 -29.06 5.72 8.29
N LEU A 260 -27.95 6.44 8.49
CA LEU A 260 -27.87 7.55 9.44
C LEU A 260 -28.82 8.70 9.08
N ALA A 261 -29.03 8.97 7.79
CA ALA A 261 -29.94 10.01 7.31
C ALA A 261 -31.42 9.73 7.64
N GLN A 262 -31.78 8.48 7.94
CA GLN A 262 -33.13 8.09 8.37
C GLN A 262 -33.32 8.21 9.89
N ARG A 263 -32.24 8.42 10.65
CA ARG A 263 -32.28 8.59 12.11
C ARG A 263 -32.56 10.06 12.48
N PRO A 264 -33.10 10.34 13.68
CA PRO A 264 -33.28 11.71 14.13
C PRO A 264 -31.97 12.50 14.17
N ASP A 265 -32.01 13.77 13.76
CA ASP A 265 -30.86 14.67 13.84
C ASP A 265 -30.53 14.96 15.32
N THR A 266 -29.53 14.25 15.83
CA THR A 266 -28.99 14.39 17.19
C THR A 266 -27.49 14.63 17.10
N PRO A 267 -26.85 15.26 18.12
CA PRO A 267 -25.40 15.44 18.12
C PRO A 267 -24.62 14.14 17.87
N GLU A 268 -25.10 13.01 18.39
CA GLU A 268 -24.50 11.69 18.15
C GLU A 268 -24.60 11.29 16.68
N THR A 269 -25.78 11.39 16.08
CA THR A 269 -25.99 11.08 14.65
C THR A 269 -25.18 12.00 13.74
N SER A 270 -25.08 13.30 14.06
CA SER A 270 -24.24 14.26 13.33
C SER A 270 -22.75 13.90 13.43
N ILE A 271 -22.27 13.53 14.62
CA ILE A 271 -20.88 13.09 14.85
C ILE A 271 -20.57 11.85 14.01
N ARG A 272 -21.44 10.83 14.05
CA ARG A 272 -21.27 9.60 13.28
C ARG A 272 -21.28 9.86 11.78
N THR A 273 -22.24 10.65 11.30
CA THR A 273 -22.36 11.00 9.88
C THR A 273 -21.09 11.66 9.36
N SER A 274 -20.58 12.66 10.08
CA SER A 274 -19.33 13.33 9.74
C SER A 274 -18.11 12.40 9.84
N GLY A 275 -18.04 11.54 10.85
CA GLY A 275 -16.97 10.55 10.98
C GLY A 275 -16.90 9.56 9.81
N VAL A 276 -18.06 9.11 9.32
CA VAL A 276 -18.17 8.24 8.14
C VAL A 276 -17.77 9.01 6.88
N MET A 277 -18.29 10.23 6.68
CA MET A 277 -17.93 11.08 5.53
C MET A 277 -16.43 11.42 5.52
N ALA A 278 -15.83 11.68 6.68
CA ALA A 278 -14.39 11.90 6.81
C ALA A 278 -13.60 10.63 6.46
N SER A 279 -14.06 9.45 6.90
CA SER A 279 -13.43 8.17 6.55
C SER A 279 -13.49 7.86 5.05
N ILE A 280 -14.62 8.16 4.40
CA ILE A 280 -14.78 8.11 2.93
C ILE A 280 -13.77 9.05 2.26
N GLY A 281 -13.72 10.31 2.71
CA GLY A 281 -12.82 11.32 2.18
C GLY A 281 -11.34 10.95 2.31
N ILE A 282 -10.94 10.38 3.45
CA ILE A 282 -9.57 9.87 3.66
C ILE A 282 -9.26 8.72 2.69
N THR A 283 -10.22 7.82 2.47
CA THR A 283 -10.06 6.68 1.57
C THR A 283 -9.93 7.14 0.12
N GLN A 284 -10.76 8.07 -0.33
CA GLN A 284 -10.65 8.71 -1.64
C GLN A 284 -9.30 9.40 -1.81
N ARG A 285 -8.79 10.11 -0.79
CA ARG A 285 -7.46 10.73 -0.82
C ARG A 285 -6.35 9.70 -0.99
N LYS A 286 -6.45 8.55 -0.31
CA LYS A 286 -5.48 7.45 -0.44
C LYS A 286 -5.50 6.84 -1.84
N LEU A 287 -6.66 6.80 -2.49
CA LEU A 287 -6.83 6.36 -3.89
C LEU A 287 -6.45 7.44 -4.93
N GLY A 288 -5.89 8.59 -4.52
CA GLY A 288 -5.58 9.70 -5.43
C GLY A 288 -6.80 10.49 -5.92
N ARG A 289 -8.01 10.17 -5.48
CA ARG A 289 -9.27 10.86 -5.84
C ARG A 289 -9.44 12.14 -5.02
N LEU A 290 -8.50 13.08 -5.18
CA LEU A 290 -8.41 14.29 -4.35
C LEU A 290 -9.65 15.20 -4.43
N ARG A 291 -10.28 15.30 -5.61
CA ARG A 291 -11.51 16.11 -5.80
C ARG A 291 -12.69 15.54 -5.03
N GLU A 292 -12.92 14.23 -5.11
CA GLU A 292 -13.96 13.54 -4.37
C GLU A 292 -13.70 13.60 -2.87
N SER A 293 -12.43 13.39 -2.46
CA SER A 293 -12.02 13.53 -1.07
C SER A 293 -12.39 14.90 -0.48
N ARG A 294 -12.09 15.97 -1.23
CA ARG A 294 -12.42 17.34 -0.81
C ARG A 294 -13.93 17.52 -0.66
N TYR A 295 -14.72 16.97 -1.59
CA TYR A 295 -16.18 17.01 -1.52
C TYR A 295 -16.68 16.32 -0.25
N SER A 296 -16.34 15.04 -0.04
CA SER A 296 -16.79 14.28 1.13
C SER A 296 -16.32 14.87 2.47
N LEU A 297 -15.13 15.46 2.53
CA LEU A 297 -14.65 16.16 3.74
C LEU A 297 -15.35 17.49 3.97
N THR A 298 -15.76 18.19 2.91
CA THR A 298 -16.57 19.41 3.04
C THR A 298 -17.96 19.07 3.59
N GLU A 299 -18.58 18.01 3.08
CA GLU A 299 -19.85 17.48 3.61
C GLU A 299 -19.69 17.04 5.08
N ALA A 300 -18.58 16.39 5.45
CA ALA A 300 -18.30 16.01 6.82
C ALA A 300 -18.25 17.23 7.76
N VAL A 301 -17.64 18.34 7.32
CA VAL A 301 -17.58 19.59 8.09
C VAL A 301 -18.97 20.23 8.22
N GLN A 302 -19.80 20.15 7.18
CA GLN A 302 -21.17 20.73 7.18
C GLN A 302 -22.18 19.90 7.99
N ALA A 303 -21.95 18.59 8.10
CA ALA A 303 -22.82 17.68 8.85
C ALA A 303 -22.81 17.91 10.37
N ILE A 304 -21.81 18.63 10.92
CA ILE A 304 -21.67 18.90 12.35
C ILE A 304 -21.82 20.40 12.63
N ARG A 305 -22.58 20.74 13.68
CA ARG A 305 -22.80 22.13 14.11
C ARG A 305 -21.72 22.63 15.07
N GLY A 306 -21.10 21.75 15.85
CA GLY A 306 -20.03 22.10 16.79
C GLY A 306 -20.55 22.71 18.09
N THR A 307 -21.72 22.24 18.57
CA THR A 307 -22.39 22.82 19.76
C THR A 307 -21.99 22.15 21.07
N THR A 308 -21.59 20.88 21.00
CA THR A 308 -21.06 20.12 22.14
C THR A 308 -19.55 19.93 22.02
N GLU A 309 -18.86 19.64 23.12
CA GLU A 309 -17.41 19.37 23.06
C GLU A 309 -17.04 18.21 22.11
N SER A 310 -17.88 17.17 22.08
CA SER A 310 -17.67 16.00 21.20
C SER A 310 -17.83 16.38 19.72
N GLU A 311 -18.84 17.19 19.40
CA GLU A 311 -19.00 17.74 18.05
C GLU A 311 -17.82 18.66 17.67
N VAL A 312 -17.33 19.49 18.59
CA VAL A 312 -16.16 20.35 18.34
C VAL A 312 -14.93 19.51 17.98
N ARG A 313 -14.67 18.42 18.70
CA ARG A 313 -13.56 17.49 18.40
C ARG A 313 -13.73 16.82 17.03
N SER A 314 -14.93 16.36 16.71
CA SER A 314 -15.22 15.70 15.42
C SER A 314 -15.16 16.67 14.24
N LEU A 315 -15.68 17.89 14.40
CA LEU A 315 -15.56 18.98 13.41
C LEU A 315 -14.11 19.35 13.15
N ALA A 316 -13.29 19.50 14.20
CA ALA A 316 -11.87 19.77 14.06
C ALA A 316 -11.14 18.63 13.34
N TYR A 317 -11.46 17.37 13.63
CA TYR A 317 -10.90 16.22 12.91
C TYR A 317 -11.25 16.23 11.41
N ALA A 318 -12.49 16.58 11.05
CA ALA A 318 -12.91 16.73 9.65
C ALA A 318 -12.16 17.88 8.96
N LEU A 319 -11.99 19.03 9.64
CA LEU A 319 -11.23 20.17 9.15
C LEU A 319 -9.75 19.86 8.94
N ASP A 320 -9.10 19.15 9.87
CA ASP A 320 -7.72 18.69 9.68
C ASP A 320 -7.59 17.82 8.43
N ASN A 321 -8.52 16.88 8.23
CA ASN A 321 -8.46 16.02 7.06
C ASN A 321 -8.74 16.80 5.76
N LEU A 322 -9.65 17.77 5.78
CA LEU A 322 -9.87 18.69 4.66
C LEU A 322 -8.59 19.48 4.35
N GLY A 323 -7.91 20.00 5.37
CA GLY A 323 -6.64 20.71 5.23
C GLY A 323 -5.53 19.83 4.64
N ILE A 324 -5.42 18.57 5.07
CA ILE A 324 -4.46 17.61 4.49
C ILE A 324 -4.78 17.34 3.01
N THR A 325 -6.06 17.22 2.65
CA THR A 325 -6.48 17.02 1.25
C THR A 325 -6.19 18.26 0.39
N ALA A 326 -6.45 19.47 0.90
CA ALA A 326 -6.11 20.72 0.25
C ALA A 326 -4.60 20.85 0.03
N MET A 327 -3.80 20.55 1.06
CA MET A 327 -2.34 20.53 0.98
C MET A 327 -1.85 19.54 -0.08
N ARG A 328 -2.40 18.31 -0.13
CA ARG A 328 -2.04 17.34 -1.18
C ARG A 328 -2.41 17.80 -2.59
N SER A 329 -3.47 18.59 -2.72
CA SER A 329 -3.92 19.16 -4.00
C SER A 329 -3.16 20.42 -4.41
N GLY A 330 -2.19 20.88 -3.61
CA GLY A 330 -1.44 22.12 -3.85
C GLY A 330 -2.16 23.40 -3.38
N ASP A 331 -3.38 23.30 -2.87
CA ASP A 331 -4.15 24.43 -2.34
C ASP A 331 -3.73 24.76 -0.90
N LEU A 332 -2.53 25.35 -0.78
CA LEU A 332 -1.92 25.70 0.49
C LEU A 332 -2.71 26.77 1.28
N PRO A 333 -3.34 27.79 0.65
CA PRO A 333 -4.21 28.74 1.36
C PRO A 333 -5.40 28.07 2.04
N SER A 334 -6.16 27.22 1.33
CA SER A 334 -7.30 26.51 1.93
C SER A 334 -6.85 25.53 3.01
N ALA A 335 -5.67 24.91 2.85
CA ALA A 335 -5.09 24.07 3.90
C ALA A 335 -4.83 24.87 5.19
N ARG A 336 -4.25 26.07 5.07
CA ARG A 336 -3.97 26.95 6.21
C ARG A 336 -5.26 27.34 6.93
N GLU A 337 -6.29 27.76 6.19
CA GLU A 337 -7.59 28.14 6.76
C GLU A 337 -8.22 26.98 7.54
N ALA A 338 -8.26 25.78 6.94
CA ALA A 338 -8.85 24.61 7.56
C ALA A 338 -8.13 24.23 8.87
N PHE A 339 -6.79 24.20 8.87
CA PHE A 339 -6.01 23.89 10.06
C PHE A 339 -6.11 24.99 11.14
N GLN A 340 -6.11 26.27 10.76
CA GLN A 340 -6.29 27.37 11.73
C GLN A 340 -7.64 27.28 12.41
N ARG A 341 -8.72 27.05 11.64
CA ARG A 341 -10.07 26.86 12.19
C ARG A 341 -10.15 25.64 13.10
N SER A 342 -9.50 24.53 12.74
CA SER A 342 -9.38 23.34 13.58
C SER A 342 -8.69 23.64 14.92
N LEU A 343 -7.56 24.36 14.87
CA LEU A 343 -6.80 24.75 16.06
C LEU A 343 -7.60 25.68 16.98
N GLU A 344 -8.31 26.65 16.41
CA GLU A 344 -9.20 27.56 17.15
C GLU A 344 -10.32 26.80 17.86
N LEU A 345 -10.95 25.83 17.18
CA LEU A 345 -12.00 25.00 17.75
C LEU A 345 -11.47 24.13 18.89
N ARG A 346 -10.36 23.43 18.67
CA ARG A 346 -9.75 22.57 19.69
C ARG A 346 -9.20 23.35 20.87
N SER A 347 -8.88 24.63 20.71
CA SER A 347 -8.47 25.52 21.81
C SER A 347 -9.63 25.94 22.72
N ARG A 348 -10.89 25.75 22.30
CA ARG A 348 -12.09 26.03 23.12
C ARG A 348 -12.51 24.86 24.01
N VAL A 349 -11.89 23.69 23.82
CA VAL A 349 -12.18 22.44 24.54
C VAL A 349 -10.90 21.82 25.08
N SER A 350 -11.00 20.88 26.02
CA SER A 350 -9.82 20.20 26.56
C SER A 350 -9.31 19.10 25.61
N ASP A 351 -8.65 19.50 24.51
CA ASP A 351 -8.16 18.60 23.45
C ASP A 351 -6.67 18.82 23.13
N ALA A 352 -5.76 18.65 24.10
CA ALA A 352 -4.34 18.90 23.87
C ALA A 352 -3.75 18.00 22.78
N ARG A 353 -4.11 16.72 22.77
CA ARG A 353 -3.69 15.78 21.71
C ARG A 353 -4.12 16.29 20.33
N GLY A 354 -5.39 16.64 20.15
CA GLY A 354 -5.86 17.18 18.88
C GLY A 354 -5.17 18.50 18.52
N ARG A 355 -4.98 19.41 19.47
CA ARG A 355 -4.27 20.67 19.23
C ARG A 355 -2.85 20.42 18.73
N ALA A 356 -2.13 19.48 19.35
CA ALA A 356 -0.81 19.06 18.93
C ALA A 356 -0.83 18.48 17.51
N GLU A 357 -1.78 17.59 17.19
CA GLU A 357 -1.94 17.04 15.82
C GLU A 357 -2.17 18.13 14.77
N THR A 358 -3.02 19.13 15.07
CA THR A 358 -3.26 20.27 14.17
C THR A 358 -2.02 21.17 14.03
N LEU A 359 -1.30 21.44 15.12
CA LEU A 359 -0.04 22.19 15.08
C LEU A 359 1.01 21.50 14.22
N LEU A 360 1.12 20.16 14.27
CA LEU A 360 2.02 19.40 13.40
C LEU A 360 1.60 19.48 11.93
N ASN A 361 0.30 19.50 11.63
CA ASN A 361 -0.18 19.72 10.27
C ASN A 361 0.16 21.12 9.75
N LEU A 362 0.00 22.13 10.59
CA LEU A 362 0.43 23.50 10.32
C LEU A 362 1.95 23.59 10.12
N ALA A 363 2.75 22.90 10.92
CA ALA A 363 4.20 22.85 10.77
C ALA A 363 4.62 22.22 9.43
N ARG A 364 3.96 21.12 9.01
CA ARG A 364 4.17 20.52 7.67
C ARG A 364 3.84 21.50 6.56
N LEU A 365 2.78 22.29 6.73
CA LEU A 365 2.39 23.31 5.77
C LEU A 365 3.42 24.44 5.69
N ASP A 366 3.91 24.95 6.83
CA ASP A 366 4.96 25.98 6.88
C ASP A 366 6.25 25.50 6.25
N ARG A 367 6.67 24.25 6.55
CA ARG A 367 7.82 23.61 5.89
C ARG A 367 7.66 23.61 4.37
N ARG A 368 6.45 23.30 3.87
CA ARG A 368 6.17 23.25 2.43
C ARG A 368 6.18 24.63 1.76
N VAL A 369 5.88 25.71 2.48
CA VAL A 369 6.00 27.09 1.98
C VAL A 369 7.38 27.70 2.24
N GLY A 370 8.31 26.94 2.84
CA GLY A 370 9.69 27.38 3.10
C GLY A 370 9.89 28.11 4.43
N ASP A 371 8.88 28.18 5.30
CA ASP A 371 8.99 28.81 6.62
C ASP A 371 9.39 27.78 7.69
N GLY A 372 10.65 27.36 7.64
CA GLY A 372 11.18 26.36 8.57
C GLY A 372 11.19 26.82 10.03
N ALA A 373 11.35 28.12 10.29
CA ALA A 373 11.40 28.67 11.65
C ALA A 373 10.03 28.59 12.32
N GLU A 374 8.97 29.00 11.62
CA GLU A 374 7.60 28.85 12.12
C GLU A 374 7.20 27.38 12.27
N ALA A 375 7.63 26.52 11.34
CA ALA A 375 7.42 25.08 11.44
C ALA A 375 8.03 24.50 12.72
N SER A 376 9.28 24.85 13.04
CA SER A 376 9.95 24.42 14.28
C SER A 376 9.22 24.92 15.52
N ARG A 377 8.81 26.20 15.54
CA ARG A 377 8.04 26.78 16.66
C ARG A 377 6.75 26.01 16.92
N ARG A 378 6.03 25.61 15.88
CA ARG A 378 4.79 24.81 15.99
C ARG A 378 5.05 23.37 16.44
N CYS A 379 6.17 22.77 16.04
CA CYS A 379 6.61 21.48 16.60
C CYS A 379 6.88 21.59 18.11
N ASP A 380 7.59 22.63 18.55
CA ASP A 380 7.89 22.85 19.97
C ASP A 380 6.62 23.11 20.79
N GLU A 381 5.68 23.89 20.25
CA GLU A 381 4.36 24.11 20.87
C GLU A 381 3.56 22.80 20.99
N ALA A 382 3.57 21.96 19.95
CA ALA A 382 2.93 20.65 19.98
C ALA A 382 3.55 19.73 21.04
N LEU A 383 4.88 19.69 21.15
CA LEU A 383 5.59 18.91 22.16
C LEU A 383 5.25 19.38 23.58
N ALA A 384 5.23 20.71 23.82
CA ALA A 384 4.88 21.27 25.13
C ALA A 384 3.44 20.91 25.57
N LEU A 385 2.50 20.85 24.61
CA LEU A 385 1.13 20.41 24.89
C LEU A 385 1.04 18.92 25.24
N LEU A 386 1.82 18.08 24.58
CA LEU A 386 1.83 16.64 24.83
C LEU A 386 2.48 16.30 26.18
N ASP A 387 3.49 17.08 26.58
CA ASP A 387 4.19 16.95 27.86
C ASP A 387 3.34 17.27 29.08
N ALA A 388 2.47 18.27 28.95
CA ALA A 388 1.54 18.62 30.02
C ALA A 388 0.48 17.53 30.32
N GLU A 389 0.21 16.61 29.40
CA GLU A 389 -0.89 15.63 29.51
C GLU A 389 -0.46 14.16 29.35
N GLU A 390 0.85 13.86 29.39
CA GLU A 390 1.43 12.49 29.29
C GLU A 390 1.02 11.70 28.02
N HIS A 391 0.65 12.38 26.92
CA HIS A 391 0.18 11.74 25.68
C HIS A 391 1.33 11.29 24.76
N ARG A 392 2.00 10.18 25.12
CA ARG A 392 3.24 9.71 24.46
C ARG A 392 3.13 9.35 22.97
N GLY A 393 1.95 8.98 22.47
CA GLY A 393 1.79 8.48 21.10
C GLY A 393 2.05 9.50 19.97
N THR A 394 1.89 10.80 20.23
CA THR A 394 2.05 11.86 19.20
C THR A 394 3.46 12.47 19.18
N TYR A 395 4.29 12.17 20.20
CA TYR A 395 5.67 12.69 20.30
C TYR A 395 6.54 12.25 19.13
N ALA A 396 6.39 11.00 18.69
CA ALA A 396 7.19 10.47 17.60
C ALA A 396 7.05 11.29 16.31
N ALA A 397 5.82 11.65 15.95
CA ALA A 397 5.55 12.45 14.76
C ALA A 397 6.07 13.89 14.89
N ALA A 398 6.00 14.47 16.10
CA ALA A 398 6.52 15.81 16.37
C ALA A 398 8.04 15.87 16.27
N TYR A 399 8.72 14.94 16.95
CA TYR A 399 10.18 14.83 16.92
C TYR A 399 10.72 14.45 15.54
N ALA A 400 10.04 13.56 14.80
CA ALA A 400 10.44 13.25 13.43
C ALA A 400 10.40 14.48 12.52
N LEU A 401 9.33 15.29 12.59
CA LEU A 401 9.23 16.52 11.81
C LEU A 401 10.26 17.57 12.25
N LEU A 402 10.53 17.69 13.56
CA LEU A 402 11.59 18.56 14.07
C LEU A 402 12.97 18.11 13.58
N GLY A 403 13.21 16.80 13.52
CA GLY A 403 14.42 16.22 12.95
C GLY A 403 14.61 16.60 11.48
N GLU A 404 13.58 16.43 10.66
CA GLU A 404 13.57 16.85 9.25
C GLU A 404 13.85 18.35 9.09
N LEU A 405 13.27 19.19 9.94
CA LEU A 405 13.46 20.64 9.91
C LEU A 405 14.90 21.04 10.28
N ARG A 406 15.47 20.41 11.31
CA ARG A 406 16.86 20.65 11.73
C ARG A 406 17.86 20.16 10.71
N GLU A 407 17.61 19.01 10.09
CA GLU A 407 18.42 18.48 8.99
C GLU A 407 18.43 19.47 7.81
N ALA A 408 17.26 19.97 7.41
CA ALA A 408 17.14 20.98 6.35
C ALA A 408 17.84 22.30 6.70
N ALA A 409 17.94 22.65 7.99
CA ALA A 409 18.69 23.80 8.48
C ALA A 409 20.20 23.54 8.65
N GLY A 410 20.68 22.32 8.38
CA GLY A 410 22.07 21.92 8.55
C GLY A 410 22.47 21.56 10.01
N ASP A 411 21.54 21.59 10.95
CA ASP A 411 21.75 21.16 12.34
C ASP A 411 21.63 19.63 12.45
N LEU A 412 22.64 18.92 11.94
CA LEU A 412 22.66 17.45 11.91
C LEU A 412 22.68 16.85 13.32
N SER A 413 23.31 17.51 14.29
CA SER A 413 23.35 17.05 15.69
C SER A 413 21.98 17.17 16.35
N GLY A 414 21.29 18.30 16.17
CA GLY A 414 19.93 18.48 16.68
C GLY A 414 18.92 17.60 15.95
N ALA A 415 19.12 17.32 14.66
CA ALA A 415 18.31 16.36 13.91
C ALA A 415 18.46 14.94 14.46
N GLU A 416 19.69 14.52 14.76
CA GLU A 416 19.97 13.20 15.34
C GLU A 416 19.31 13.03 16.71
N ALA A 417 19.41 14.04 17.56
CA ALA A 417 18.75 14.05 18.86
C ALA A 417 17.23 13.91 18.70
N ALA A 418 16.62 14.66 17.79
CA ALA A 418 15.18 14.58 17.54
C ALA A 418 14.76 13.21 16.99
N PHE A 419 15.48 12.63 16.02
CA PHE A 419 15.15 11.29 15.52
C PHE A 419 15.31 10.19 16.57
N LYS A 420 16.28 10.32 17.50
CA LYS A 420 16.42 9.41 18.65
C LYS A 420 15.23 9.48 19.59
N GLU A 421 14.72 10.67 19.88
CA GLU A 421 13.49 10.84 20.68
C GLU A 421 12.26 10.28 19.96
N ALA A 422 12.17 10.44 18.63
CA ALA A 422 11.11 9.86 17.83
C ALA A 422 11.14 8.31 17.88
N LEU A 423 12.33 7.72 17.77
CA LEU A 423 12.54 6.29 17.89
C LEU A 423 12.15 5.79 19.29
N ALA A 424 12.64 6.42 20.36
CA ALA A 424 12.31 6.04 21.73
C ALA A 424 10.80 6.09 22.00
N SER A 425 10.11 7.11 21.47
CA SER A 425 8.65 7.25 21.56
C SER A 425 7.90 6.11 20.84
N ASN A 426 8.37 5.71 19.66
CA ASN A 426 7.79 4.60 18.89
C ASN A 426 8.11 3.22 19.51
N GLU A 427 9.30 3.04 20.07
CA GLU A 427 9.68 1.82 20.80
C GLU A 427 8.80 1.65 22.05
N ALA A 428 8.54 2.73 22.80
CA ALA A 428 7.62 2.71 23.93
C ALA A 428 6.17 2.40 23.53
N SER A 429 5.78 2.72 22.29
CA SER A 429 4.43 2.44 21.76
C SER A 429 4.30 1.04 21.16
N GLY A 430 5.41 0.35 20.88
CA GLY A 430 5.43 -1.05 20.44
C GLY A 430 4.96 -1.31 19.01
N HIS A 431 4.93 -0.31 18.12
CA HIS A 431 4.47 -0.50 16.73
C HIS A 431 5.64 -0.69 15.75
N PRO A 432 5.88 -1.92 15.23
CA PRO A 432 7.08 -2.24 14.45
C PRO A 432 7.28 -1.35 13.21
N ALA A 433 6.22 -1.06 12.44
CA ALA A 433 6.32 -0.18 11.27
C ALA A 433 6.72 1.27 11.64
N SER A 434 6.31 1.77 12.81
CA SER A 434 6.67 3.13 13.26
C SER A 434 8.10 3.18 13.78
N ILE A 435 8.54 2.11 14.46
CA ILE A 435 9.94 1.89 14.85
C ILE A 435 10.82 1.87 13.60
N ALA A 436 10.47 1.03 12.61
CA ALA A 436 11.20 0.89 11.36
C ALA A 436 11.37 2.23 10.62
N LEU A 437 10.31 3.03 10.54
CA LEU A 437 10.37 4.37 9.96
C LEU A 437 11.37 5.28 10.68
N SER A 438 11.37 5.26 12.02
CA SER A 438 12.26 6.11 12.82
C SER A 438 13.72 5.68 12.70
N VAL A 439 13.97 4.36 12.71
CA VAL A 439 15.27 3.77 12.47
C VAL A 439 15.79 4.17 11.08
N LEU A 440 14.93 4.11 10.05
CA LEU A 440 15.29 4.47 8.68
C LEU A 440 15.67 5.95 8.53
N GLN A 441 14.95 6.86 9.20
CA GLN A 441 15.29 8.29 9.22
C GLN A 441 16.65 8.54 9.87
N LEU A 442 16.92 7.88 11.00
CA LEU A 442 18.21 7.98 11.67
C LEU A 442 19.35 7.40 10.80
N ALA A 443 19.12 6.26 10.15
CA ALA A 443 20.08 5.65 9.22
C ALA A 443 20.42 6.59 8.05
N ARG A 444 19.41 7.26 7.48
CA ARG A 444 19.60 8.26 6.41
C ARG A 444 20.44 9.44 6.87
N LEU A 445 20.17 9.96 8.07
CA LEU A 445 20.94 11.06 8.65
C LEU A 445 22.40 10.66 8.89
N LEU A 446 22.65 9.45 9.41
CA LEU A 446 24.01 8.95 9.63
C LEU A 446 24.78 8.78 8.33
N LEU A 447 24.11 8.31 7.28
CA LEU A 447 24.70 8.27 5.94
C LEU A 447 25.10 9.67 5.45
N ALA A 448 24.23 10.67 5.65
CA ALA A 448 24.53 12.06 5.30
C ALA A 448 25.71 12.65 6.10
N LYS A 449 25.91 12.18 7.35
CA LYS A 449 27.08 12.50 8.18
C LYS A 449 28.35 11.71 7.80
N GLY A 450 28.26 10.78 6.86
CA GLY A 450 29.37 9.91 6.43
C GLY A 450 29.61 8.68 7.31
N ASP A 451 28.76 8.41 8.31
CA ASP A 451 28.85 7.21 9.14
C ASP A 451 28.20 6.01 8.44
N VAL A 452 28.90 5.50 7.42
CA VAL A 452 28.42 4.40 6.56
C VAL A 452 28.18 3.12 7.36
N ILE A 453 28.99 2.85 8.39
CA ILE A 453 28.91 1.61 9.18
C ILE A 453 27.63 1.60 10.02
N GLU A 454 27.38 2.66 10.78
CA GLU A 454 26.20 2.70 11.63
C GLU A 454 24.92 2.91 10.79
N ALA A 455 25.00 3.66 9.68
CA ALA A 455 23.91 3.76 8.72
C ALA A 455 23.50 2.40 8.15
N LYS A 456 24.47 1.53 7.81
CA LYS A 456 24.19 0.15 7.36
C LYS A 456 23.45 -0.63 8.43
N ARG A 457 23.98 -0.65 9.66
CA ARG A 457 23.40 -1.40 10.78
C ARG A 457 21.96 -1.00 11.07
N LEU A 458 21.67 0.30 11.05
CA LEU A 458 20.30 0.80 11.25
C LEU A 458 19.41 0.51 10.04
N ALA A 459 19.90 0.62 8.81
CA ALA A 459 19.11 0.29 7.63
C ALA A 459 18.74 -1.22 7.58
N GLU A 460 19.63 -2.12 8.00
CA GLU A 460 19.34 -3.56 8.18
C GLU A 460 18.28 -3.79 9.25
N ARG A 461 18.41 -3.13 10.41
CA ARG A 461 17.37 -3.17 11.45
C ARG A 461 16.01 -2.70 10.93
N ALA A 462 15.96 -1.58 10.19
CA ALA A 462 14.72 -1.07 9.62
C ALA A 462 14.11 -2.05 8.61
N ASN A 463 14.94 -2.74 7.83
CA ASN A 463 14.49 -3.79 6.92
C ASN A 463 13.83 -4.95 7.70
N ASP A 464 14.48 -5.43 8.76
CA ASP A 464 13.96 -6.52 9.58
C ASP A 464 12.63 -6.13 10.24
N GLU A 465 12.56 -4.96 10.86
CA GLU A 465 11.34 -4.44 11.50
C GLU A 465 10.18 -4.29 10.49
N ASN A 466 10.47 -3.82 9.27
CA ASN A 466 9.46 -3.72 8.21
C ASN A 466 9.02 -5.09 7.69
N THR A 467 9.94 -6.07 7.60
CA THR A 467 9.61 -7.46 7.24
C THR A 467 8.69 -8.08 8.29
N HIS A 468 9.03 -7.94 9.57
CA HIS A 468 8.17 -8.40 10.67
C HIS A 468 6.81 -7.69 10.69
N ALA A 469 6.76 -6.43 10.27
CA ALA A 469 5.53 -5.65 10.16
C ALA A 469 4.69 -5.94 8.90
N ALA A 470 5.17 -6.82 8.00
CA ALA A 470 4.63 -7.01 6.66
C ALA A 470 4.47 -5.70 5.87
N ASN A 471 5.34 -4.71 6.14
CA ASN A 471 5.32 -3.40 5.50
C ASN A 471 6.19 -3.41 4.24
N ARG A 472 5.63 -3.91 3.12
CA ARG A 472 6.35 -4.02 1.84
C ARG A 472 6.98 -2.71 1.39
N GLU A 473 6.27 -1.59 1.48
CA GLU A 473 6.82 -0.28 1.10
C GLU A 473 8.02 0.11 1.97
N GLY A 474 7.94 -0.19 3.27
CA GLY A 474 9.04 0.04 4.21
C GLY A 474 10.25 -0.86 3.95
N VAL A 475 10.04 -2.13 3.56
CA VAL A 475 11.12 -3.04 3.14
C VAL A 475 11.86 -2.46 1.93
N VAL A 476 11.11 -2.06 0.88
CA VAL A 476 11.72 -1.45 -0.32
C VAL A 476 12.47 -0.17 0.03
N ALA A 477 11.93 0.67 0.92
CA ALA A 477 12.61 1.88 1.38
C ALA A 477 13.89 1.59 2.18
N SER A 478 13.92 0.49 2.93
CA SER A 478 15.10 0.06 3.70
C SER A 478 16.18 -0.48 2.76
N GLN A 479 15.80 -1.31 1.78
CA GLN A 479 16.69 -1.80 0.72
C GLN A 479 17.23 -0.66 -0.14
N HIS A 480 16.41 0.34 -0.44
CA HIS A 480 16.83 1.54 -1.16
C HIS A 480 17.92 2.27 -0.41
N LEU A 481 17.76 2.44 0.91
CA LEU A 481 18.81 3.04 1.73
C LEU A 481 20.06 2.17 1.79
N LEU A 482 19.93 0.85 1.88
CA LEU A 482 21.06 -0.09 1.84
C LEU A 482 21.85 0.03 0.52
N GLY A 483 21.17 0.21 -0.61
CA GLY A 483 21.82 0.50 -1.90
C GLY A 483 22.66 1.77 -1.83
N ARG A 484 22.10 2.86 -1.29
CA ARG A 484 22.86 4.12 -1.10
C ARG A 484 24.04 3.97 -0.14
N VAL A 485 23.87 3.20 0.93
CA VAL A 485 24.93 2.87 1.89
C VAL A 485 26.04 2.04 1.22
N ALA A 486 25.68 1.11 0.32
CA ALA A 486 26.64 0.34 -0.46
C ALA A 486 27.46 1.23 -1.39
N LEU A 487 26.81 2.18 -2.08
CA LEU A 487 27.50 3.17 -2.93
C LEU A 487 28.49 4.02 -2.11
N ALA A 488 28.04 4.60 -1.00
CA ALA A 488 28.90 5.41 -0.12
C ALA A 488 30.06 4.59 0.49
N GLY A 489 29.86 3.28 0.68
CA GLY A 489 30.89 2.35 1.12
C GLY A 489 31.80 1.79 0.00
N GLY A 490 31.66 2.27 -1.24
CA GLY A 490 32.45 1.84 -2.40
C GLY A 490 32.06 0.47 -2.98
N ARG A 491 30.98 -0.15 -2.50
CA ARG A 491 30.47 -1.45 -3.00
C ARG A 491 29.49 -1.20 -4.15
N ILE A 492 30.04 -0.71 -5.26
CA ILE A 492 29.26 -0.20 -6.41
C ILE A 492 28.37 -1.30 -7.03
N GLY A 493 28.88 -2.53 -7.19
CA GLY A 493 28.09 -3.64 -7.74
C GLY A 493 26.90 -4.03 -6.86
N GLU A 494 27.09 -4.10 -5.54
CA GLU A 494 26.01 -4.34 -4.57
C GLU A 494 24.96 -3.22 -4.63
N SER A 495 25.41 -1.96 -4.72
CA SER A 495 24.51 -0.81 -4.87
C SER A 495 23.65 -0.90 -6.13
N ILE A 496 24.23 -1.24 -7.28
CA ILE A 496 23.49 -1.32 -8.55
C ILE A 496 22.39 -2.36 -8.45
N GLY A 497 22.70 -3.58 -7.98
CA GLY A 497 21.70 -4.64 -7.83
C GLY A 497 20.55 -4.24 -6.89
N LEU A 498 20.87 -3.74 -5.69
CA LEU A 498 19.86 -3.29 -4.72
C LEU A 498 18.96 -2.19 -5.29
N LEU A 499 19.54 -1.19 -5.99
CA LEU A 499 18.77 -0.06 -6.51
C LEU A 499 17.92 -0.45 -7.73
N GLN A 500 18.40 -1.35 -8.59
CA GLN A 500 17.62 -1.94 -9.69
C GLN A 500 16.40 -2.69 -9.17
N ASP A 501 16.57 -3.47 -8.10
CA ASP A 501 15.46 -4.16 -7.46
C ASP A 501 14.45 -3.19 -6.84
N CYS A 502 14.94 -2.12 -6.21
CA CYS A 502 14.09 -1.08 -5.64
C CYS A 502 13.25 -0.36 -6.70
N VAL A 503 13.80 -0.01 -7.87
CA VAL A 503 13.05 0.64 -8.96
C VAL A 503 11.83 -0.20 -9.33
N VAL A 504 12.03 -1.50 -9.52
CA VAL A 504 10.94 -2.38 -9.94
C VAL A 504 9.98 -2.68 -8.79
N ALA A 505 10.48 -2.86 -7.57
CA ALA A 505 9.62 -3.06 -6.42
C ALA A 505 8.72 -1.82 -6.18
N TYR A 506 9.26 -0.61 -6.33
CA TYR A 506 8.48 0.63 -6.26
C TYR A 506 7.44 0.74 -7.38
N THR A 507 7.80 0.32 -8.60
CA THR A 507 6.85 0.25 -9.72
C THR A 507 5.69 -0.71 -9.39
N GLN A 508 6.00 -1.90 -8.87
CA GLN A 508 5.01 -2.93 -8.51
C GLN A 508 4.03 -2.49 -7.42
N ILE A 509 4.51 -1.74 -6.42
CA ILE A 509 3.66 -1.22 -5.34
C ILE A 509 2.99 0.12 -5.70
N GLY A 510 3.18 0.63 -6.92
CA GLY A 510 2.58 1.88 -7.38
C GLY A 510 3.09 3.11 -6.64
N ASN A 511 4.36 3.14 -6.26
CA ASN A 511 4.99 4.30 -5.63
C ASN A 511 5.94 5.01 -6.62
N PRO A 512 5.41 5.92 -7.47
CA PRO A 512 6.22 6.60 -8.47
C PRO A 512 7.28 7.52 -7.86
N THR A 513 7.06 8.06 -6.66
CA THR A 513 8.07 8.90 -6.00
C THR A 513 9.26 8.07 -5.56
N GLY A 514 9.02 6.90 -4.94
CA GLY A 514 10.07 5.95 -4.59
C GLY A 514 10.82 5.45 -5.82
N GLU A 515 10.10 5.10 -6.88
CA GLU A 515 10.67 4.67 -8.15
C GLU A 515 11.63 5.73 -8.70
N ALA A 516 11.20 6.98 -8.76
CA ALA A 516 12.01 8.05 -9.33
C ALA A 516 13.28 8.33 -8.51
N TRP A 517 13.21 8.32 -7.17
CA TRP A 517 14.40 8.43 -6.33
C TRP A 517 15.33 7.22 -6.45
N ALA A 518 14.78 6.01 -6.58
CA ALA A 518 15.57 4.80 -6.83
C ALA A 518 16.29 4.86 -8.18
N SER A 519 15.61 5.33 -9.23
CA SER A 519 16.20 5.51 -10.55
C SER A 519 17.31 6.57 -10.56
N LEU A 520 17.16 7.67 -9.82
CA LEU A 520 18.22 8.68 -9.69
C LEU A 520 19.46 8.09 -9.00
N HIS A 521 19.28 7.48 -7.82
CA HIS A 521 20.40 6.87 -7.09
C HIS A 521 21.03 5.71 -7.86
N LEU A 522 20.24 4.97 -8.66
CA LEU A 522 20.77 3.95 -9.57
C LEU A 522 21.66 4.60 -10.65
N GLY A 523 21.24 5.73 -11.22
CA GLY A 523 22.06 6.52 -12.13
C GLY A 523 23.38 6.96 -11.51
N GLU A 524 23.37 7.40 -10.26
CA GLU A 524 24.60 7.73 -9.49
C GLU A 524 25.53 6.51 -9.35
N ALA A 525 24.97 5.33 -9.02
CA ALA A 525 25.76 4.11 -8.88
C ALA A 525 26.34 3.61 -10.21
N LEU A 526 25.56 3.68 -11.30
CA LEU A 526 26.00 3.33 -12.66
C LEU A 526 27.09 4.27 -13.16
N ARG A 527 26.96 5.57 -12.91
CA ARG A 527 28.02 6.55 -13.22
C ARG A 527 29.30 6.24 -12.44
N ALA A 528 29.20 5.89 -11.16
CA ALA A 528 30.36 5.47 -10.37
C ALA A 528 31.03 4.19 -10.93
N ALA A 529 30.27 3.32 -11.61
CA ALA A 529 30.78 2.15 -12.32
C ALA A 529 31.37 2.45 -13.72
N GLY A 530 31.26 3.70 -14.21
CA GLY A 530 31.66 4.08 -15.58
C GLY A 530 30.65 3.70 -16.67
N LEU A 531 29.43 3.32 -16.29
CA LEU A 531 28.34 2.93 -17.19
C LEU A 531 27.46 4.14 -17.51
N GLU A 532 28.03 5.08 -18.28
CA GLU A 532 27.42 6.41 -18.46
C GLU A 532 26.10 6.38 -19.25
N ALA A 533 25.99 5.50 -20.26
CA ALA A 533 24.76 5.38 -21.06
C ALA A 533 23.59 4.86 -20.20
N GLU A 534 23.84 3.84 -19.40
CA GLU A 534 22.87 3.26 -18.47
C GLU A 534 22.51 4.24 -17.34
N ALA A 535 23.48 5.03 -16.88
CA ALA A 535 23.27 6.08 -15.89
C ALA A 535 22.31 7.16 -16.43
N GLN A 536 22.55 7.66 -17.65
CA GLN A 536 21.68 8.66 -18.29
C GLN A 536 20.26 8.12 -18.51
N GLU A 537 20.12 6.86 -18.90
CA GLU A 537 18.80 6.23 -19.08
C GLU A 537 18.04 6.13 -17.74
N SER A 538 18.74 5.75 -16.67
CA SER A 538 18.15 5.69 -15.32
C SER A 538 17.71 7.07 -14.82
N VAL A 539 18.51 8.11 -15.06
CA VAL A 539 18.14 9.49 -14.68
C VAL A 539 17.03 10.04 -15.57
N ARG A 540 16.99 9.70 -16.86
CA ARG A 540 15.87 10.05 -17.76
C ARG A 540 14.55 9.49 -17.24
N ARG A 541 14.54 8.23 -16.79
CA ARG A 541 13.37 7.61 -16.14
C ARG A 541 12.94 8.41 -14.91
N SER A 542 13.91 8.76 -14.04
CA SER A 542 13.65 9.61 -12.86
C SER A 542 13.02 10.95 -13.24
N SER A 543 13.53 11.63 -14.29
CA SER A 543 13.04 12.92 -14.76
C SER A 543 11.60 12.87 -15.27
N VAL A 544 11.25 11.86 -16.07
CA VAL A 544 9.89 11.68 -16.58
C VAL A 544 8.90 11.54 -15.42
N ILE A 545 9.26 10.76 -14.40
CA ILE A 545 8.40 10.57 -13.24
C ILE A 545 8.37 11.83 -12.36
N ALA A 546 9.49 12.54 -12.21
CA ALA A 546 9.56 13.80 -11.46
C ALA A 546 8.66 14.88 -12.06
N GLU A 547 8.57 14.96 -13.39
CA GLU A 547 7.65 15.84 -14.11
C GLU A 547 6.20 15.42 -13.90
N ALA A 548 5.90 14.13 -14.09
CA ALA A 548 4.55 13.60 -13.91
C ALA A 548 4.01 13.75 -12.48
N THR A 549 4.91 13.75 -11.48
CA THR A 549 4.59 13.91 -10.05
C THR A 549 4.75 15.34 -9.54
N GLU A 550 5.15 16.28 -10.40
CA GLU A 550 5.48 17.68 -10.07
C GLU A 550 6.50 17.84 -8.92
N ASN A 551 7.36 16.84 -8.69
CA ASN A 551 8.26 16.79 -7.56
C ASN A 551 9.44 17.77 -7.73
N ALA A 552 9.38 18.93 -7.10
CA ALA A 552 10.40 19.98 -7.22
C ALA A 552 11.75 19.59 -6.60
N ALA A 553 11.74 18.89 -5.47
CA ALA A 553 12.98 18.46 -4.80
C ALA A 553 13.76 17.46 -5.66
N LEU A 554 13.04 16.49 -6.24
CA LEU A 554 13.65 15.52 -7.14
C LEU A 554 14.20 16.18 -8.42
N ARG A 555 13.47 17.14 -9.00
CA ARG A 555 13.96 17.93 -10.15
C ARG A 555 15.25 18.69 -9.83
N ALA A 556 15.39 19.23 -8.62
CA ALA A 556 16.62 19.88 -8.18
C ALA A 556 17.78 18.88 -8.08
N SER A 557 17.57 17.71 -7.48
CA SER A 557 18.60 16.67 -7.39
C SER A 557 19.02 16.09 -8.75
N ILE A 558 18.08 15.98 -9.71
CA ILE A 558 18.39 15.60 -11.09
C ILE A 558 19.25 16.67 -11.77
N ALA A 559 18.97 17.96 -11.54
CA ALA A 559 19.80 19.04 -12.06
C ALA A 559 21.23 18.97 -11.49
N GLU A 560 21.38 18.73 -10.19
CA GLU A 560 22.70 18.54 -9.56
C GLU A 560 23.48 17.36 -10.14
N PHE A 561 22.80 16.26 -10.50
CA PHE A 561 23.42 15.12 -11.16
C PHE A 561 24.03 15.52 -12.53
N HIS A 562 23.32 16.34 -13.30
CA HIS A 562 23.82 16.85 -14.59
C HIS A 562 24.93 17.89 -14.41
N ASP A 563 24.85 18.76 -13.41
CA ASP A 563 25.90 19.76 -13.17
C ASP A 563 27.25 19.10 -12.81
N ARG A 564 27.24 17.99 -12.09
CA ARG A 564 28.45 17.18 -11.80
C ARG A 564 29.08 16.56 -13.06
N GLU A 565 28.34 16.47 -14.17
CA GLU A 565 28.84 16.03 -15.48
C GLU A 565 29.66 17.12 -16.17
N LEU A 566 29.27 18.38 -16.00
CA LEU A 566 29.92 19.54 -16.64
C LEU A 566 31.26 19.89 -15.97
N ASP A 567 31.38 19.65 -14.66
CA ASP A 567 32.64 19.85 -13.91
C ASP A 567 33.69 18.76 -14.22
N THR A 568 33.28 17.55 -14.59
CA THR A 568 34.22 16.47 -14.98
C THR A 568 34.59 16.50 -16.46
N THR A 569 33.84 17.24 -17.28
CA THR A 569 34.08 17.40 -18.72
C THR A 569 34.73 18.73 -19.11
N SER A 570 34.99 19.63 -18.16
CA SER A 570 35.85 20.80 -18.40
C SER A 570 37.29 20.32 -18.68
N PRO A 571 37.81 20.44 -19.92
CA PRO A 571 39.22 20.23 -20.13
C PRO A 571 39.95 21.35 -19.41
N THR A 572 40.98 20.99 -18.65
CA THR A 572 42.14 21.88 -18.44
C THR A 572 42.50 22.50 -19.79
N SER A 573 42.05 23.74 -20.01
CA SER A 573 42.50 24.56 -21.12
C SER A 573 43.72 25.33 -20.62
N ASP A 574 44.81 25.10 -21.34
CA ASP A 574 46.17 25.56 -21.05
C ASP A 574 46.27 27.05 -20.69
N THR A 575 47.08 27.37 -19.68
CA THR A 575 48.27 28.23 -19.82
C THR A 575 49.25 28.03 -18.67
#